data_AF-A0AA42ZP97-F1
#
_entry.id   AF-A0AA42ZP97-F1
#
_cell.length_a   1.000
_cell.length_b   1.000
_cell.length_c   1.000
_cell.angle_alpha   90.00
_cell.angle_beta   90.00
_cell.angle_gamma   90.00
#
_symmetry.space_group_name_H-M   'P 1'
#
loop_
_entity.id
_entity.type
_entity.pdbx_description
1 polymer ?
#
loop_
_entity_poly.entity_id
_entity_poly.type
_entity_poly.pdbx_seq_one_letter_code
_entity_poly.pdbx_strand_id
1 'polypeptide(L)'
;MTREELEAEIQRLKHGAEGLDEPDKTFKLNDIAQLEIELQGMALADITAALRDITLPDLNEMKAQIDAAVDATKAHEQRVNAFNTAFGLLKTGLGIVL
;
A
#
# COMPACT_ATOMS: atom_id res chain seq x y z
N MET A 1 -13.44 -4.25 2.53
CA MET A 1 -12.25 -4.25 3.40
C MET A 1 -12.60 -3.46 4.66
N THR A 2 -12.12 -3.85 5.84
CA THR A 2 -12.21 -3.06 7.08
C THR A 2 -10.97 -2.20 7.29
N ARG A 3 -11.01 -1.28 8.25
CA ARG A 3 -9.83 -0.48 8.65
C ARG A 3 -8.68 -1.36 9.14
N GLU A 4 -8.97 -2.38 9.93
CA GLU A 4 -7.95 -3.31 10.44
C GLU A 4 -7.28 -4.09 9.30
N GLU A 5 -8.07 -4.53 8.31
CA GLU A 5 -7.54 -5.17 7.12
C GLU A 5 -6.67 -4.20 6.30
N LEU A 6 -7.08 -2.93 6.16
CA LEU A 6 -6.27 -1.90 5.50
C LEU A 6 -4.93 -1.68 6.21
N GLU A 7 -4.96 -1.51 7.53
CA GLU A 7 -3.74 -1.33 8.34
C GLU A 7 -2.82 -2.55 8.20
N ALA A 8 -3.38 -3.76 8.19
CA ALA A 8 -2.60 -4.99 7.96
C ALA A 8 -1.94 -5.00 6.57
N GLU A 9 -2.67 -4.63 5.50
CA GLU A 9 -2.08 -4.56 4.15
C GLU A 9 -0.99 -3.47 4.04
N ILE A 10 -1.15 -2.32 4.70
CA ILE A 10 -0.11 -1.29 4.78
C ILE A 10 1.15 -1.84 5.49
N GLN A 11 0.99 -2.57 6.59
CA GLN A 11 2.14 -3.19 7.27
C GLN A 11 2.82 -4.25 6.40
N ARG A 12 2.07 -5.02 5.61
CA ARG A 12 2.66 -5.97 4.65
C ARG A 12 3.44 -5.26 3.55
N LEU A 13 2.90 -4.17 3.02
CA LEU A 13 3.58 -3.36 2.03
C LEU A 13 4.87 -2.71 2.60
N LYS A 14 4.83 -2.28 3.87
CA LYS A 14 5.99 -1.79 4.62
C LYS A 14 7.08 -2.84 4.75
N HIS A 15 6.71 -4.06 5.10
CA HIS A 15 7.65 -5.17 5.12
C HIS A 15 8.26 -5.42 3.74
N GLY A 16 7.47 -5.29 2.66
CA GLY A 16 7.97 -5.35 1.29
C GLY A 16 9.04 -4.31 0.99
N ALA A 17 8.84 -3.06 1.45
CA ALA A 17 9.83 -1.99 1.33
C ALA A 17 11.09 -2.24 2.17
N GLU A 18 10.98 -2.79 3.37
CA GLU A 18 12.14 -3.06 4.24
C GLU A 18 13.15 -4.02 3.61
N GLY A 19 12.68 -4.93 2.75
CA GLY A 19 13.51 -5.87 2.02
C GLY A 19 14.05 -5.36 0.69
N LEU A 20 13.79 -4.11 0.29
CA LEU A 20 14.31 -3.53 -0.94
C LEU A 20 15.75 -3.05 -0.77
N ASP A 21 16.47 -2.91 -1.88
CA ASP A 21 17.79 -2.28 -1.91
C ASP A 21 17.69 -0.75 -1.79
N GLU A 22 18.77 -0.10 -1.33
CA GLU A 22 18.87 1.36 -1.32
C GLU A 22 19.13 1.90 -2.74
N PRO A 23 18.56 3.07 -3.12
CA PRO A 23 17.82 4.01 -2.27
C PRO A 23 16.30 3.77 -2.22
N ASP A 24 15.79 2.80 -2.98
CA ASP A 24 14.34 2.55 -3.11
C ASP A 24 13.71 2.27 -1.75
N LYS A 25 14.34 1.45 -0.92
CA LYS A 25 13.91 1.19 0.46
C LYS A 25 13.59 2.47 1.22
N THR A 26 14.54 3.41 1.28
CA THR A 26 14.36 4.66 2.01
C THR A 26 13.17 5.47 1.46
N PHE A 27 13.06 5.59 0.13
CA PHE A 27 11.94 6.32 -0.46
C PHE A 27 10.60 5.65 -0.17
N LYS A 28 10.51 4.32 -0.31
CA LYS A 28 9.26 3.57 -0.10
C LYS A 28 8.81 3.57 1.37
N LEU A 29 9.75 3.53 2.30
CA LEU A 29 9.44 3.68 3.73
C LEU A 29 8.93 5.09 4.06
N ASN A 30 9.49 6.12 3.42
CA ASN A 30 8.97 7.49 3.56
C ASN A 30 7.55 7.62 2.98
N ASP A 31 7.31 7.05 1.79
CA ASP A 31 5.98 7.02 1.16
C ASP A 31 4.94 6.37 2.08
N ILE A 32 5.29 5.26 2.73
CA ILE A 32 4.41 4.59 3.70
C ILE A 32 4.21 5.41 4.96
N ALA A 33 5.28 6.00 5.51
CA ALA A 33 5.16 6.84 6.69
C ALA A 33 4.20 8.02 6.44
N GLN A 34 4.26 8.62 5.25
CA GLN A 34 3.31 9.66 4.85
C GLN A 34 1.87 9.13 4.77
N LEU A 35 1.67 7.95 4.15
CA LEU A 35 0.35 7.32 4.09
C LEU A 35 -0.23 7.00 5.48
N GLU A 36 0.60 6.50 6.41
CA GLU A 36 0.20 6.23 7.79
C GLU A 36 -0.23 7.52 8.51
N ILE A 37 0.46 8.64 8.29
CA ILE A 37 0.11 9.95 8.85
C ILE A 37 -1.23 10.44 8.28
N GLU A 38 -1.41 10.36 6.97
CA GLU A 38 -2.64 10.75 6.29
C GLU A 38 -3.82 9.91 6.79
N LEU A 39 -3.65 8.59 6.92
CA LEU A 39 -4.66 7.68 7.45
C LEU A 39 -5.03 7.99 8.91
N GLN A 40 -4.06 8.35 9.75
CA GLN A 40 -4.32 8.78 11.14
C GLN A 40 -5.12 10.09 11.20
N GLY A 41 -4.94 10.98 10.23
CA GLY A 41 -5.69 12.23 10.11
C GLY A 41 -7.12 12.06 9.57
N MET A 42 -7.45 10.93 8.94
CA MET A 42 -8.77 10.67 8.38
C MET A 42 -9.79 10.24 9.45
N ALA A 43 -11.03 10.73 9.33
CA ALA A 43 -12.11 10.23 10.15
C ALA A 43 -12.47 8.79 9.76
N LEU A 44 -12.86 7.97 10.72
CA LEU A 44 -13.24 6.57 10.47
C LEU A 44 -14.37 6.43 9.44
N ALA A 45 -15.31 7.38 9.43
CA ALA A 45 -16.41 7.42 8.46
C ALA A 45 -15.90 7.62 7.02
N ASP A 46 -14.89 8.48 6.83
CA ASP A 46 -14.30 8.77 5.53
C ASP A 46 -13.49 7.56 5.03
N ILE A 47 -12.72 6.92 5.90
CA ILE A 47 -12.02 5.66 5.58
C ILE A 47 -13.02 4.59 5.15
N THR A 48 -14.11 4.44 5.89
CA THR A 48 -15.14 3.44 5.58
C THR A 48 -15.83 3.72 4.25
N ALA A 49 -16.13 4.99 3.96
CA ALA A 49 -16.70 5.41 2.69
C ALA A 49 -15.75 5.12 1.53
N ALA A 50 -14.48 5.52 1.65
CA ALA A 50 -13.46 5.30 0.64
C ALA A 50 -13.27 3.81 0.35
N LEU A 51 -13.14 2.97 1.39
CA LEU A 51 -13.00 1.52 1.26
C LEU A 51 -14.23 0.84 0.65
N ARG A 52 -15.42 1.44 0.74
CA ARG A 52 -16.66 0.91 0.13
C ARG A 52 -16.69 1.14 -1.38
N ASP A 53 -16.06 2.21 -1.84
CA ASP A 53 -16.08 2.63 -3.23
C ASP A 53 -14.95 1.97 -4.06
N ILE A 54 -13.99 1.29 -3.40
CA ILE A 54 -13.00 0.45 -4.09
C ILE A 54 -13.67 -0.78 -4.69
N THR A 55 -13.39 -1.06 -5.97
CA THR A 55 -13.94 -2.24 -6.62
C THR A 55 -13.22 -3.52 -6.15
N LEU A 56 -13.94 -4.64 -6.13
CA LEU A 56 -13.36 -5.96 -5.81
C LEU A 56 -12.15 -6.33 -6.69
N PRO A 57 -12.16 -6.07 -8.02
CA PRO A 57 -10.97 -6.23 -8.87
C PRO A 57 -9.76 -5.44 -8.35
N ASP A 58 -9.93 -4.16 -8.03
CA ASP A 58 -8.83 -3.32 -7.55
C ASP A 58 -8.28 -3.82 -6.21
N LEU A 59 -9.15 -4.29 -5.32
CA LEU A 59 -8.75 -4.91 -4.05
C LEU A 59 -7.90 -6.17 -4.24
N ASN A 60 -8.29 -7.01 -5.19
CA ASN A 60 -7.56 -8.25 -5.49
C ASN A 60 -6.22 -7.94 -6.15
N GLU A 61 -6.18 -6.97 -7.06
CA GLU A 61 -4.95 -6.52 -7.69
C GLU A 61 -4.00 -5.92 -6.65
N MET A 62 -4.49 -5.04 -5.78
CA MET A 62 -3.70 -4.45 -4.69
C MET A 62 -3.04 -5.54 -3.84
N LYS A 63 -3.81 -6.54 -3.40
CA LYS A 63 -3.28 -7.67 -2.61
C LYS A 63 -2.23 -8.48 -3.37
N ALA A 64 -2.47 -8.77 -4.65
CA ALA A 64 -1.51 -9.49 -5.49
C ALA A 64 -0.20 -8.71 -5.67
N GLN A 65 -0.27 -7.39 -5.77
CA GLN A 65 0.91 -6.52 -5.86
C GLN A 65 1.66 -6.42 -4.53
N ILE A 66 0.96 -6.39 -3.40
CA ILE A 66 1.59 -6.49 -2.07
C ILE A 66 2.33 -7.83 -1.95
N ASP A 67 1.70 -8.94 -2.32
CA ASP A 67 2.33 -10.28 -2.32
C ASP A 67 3.59 -10.29 -3.20
N ALA A 68 3.53 -9.64 -4.36
CA ALA A 68 4.68 -9.51 -5.25
C ALA A 68 5.80 -8.63 -4.69
N ALA A 69 5.48 -7.58 -3.94
CA ALA A 69 6.48 -6.69 -3.33
C ALA A 69 7.25 -7.39 -2.20
N VAL A 70 6.59 -8.27 -1.43
CA VAL A 70 7.19 -9.03 -0.32
C VAL A 70 7.91 -10.30 -0.77
N ASP A 71 7.66 -10.80 -1.97
CA ASP A 71 8.26 -12.02 -2.49
C ASP A 71 9.76 -11.83 -2.81
N ALA A 72 10.61 -12.26 -1.89
CA ALA A 72 12.06 -12.16 -2.00
C ALA A 72 12.66 -13.00 -3.15
N THR A 73 11.89 -13.89 -3.79
CA THR A 73 12.35 -14.64 -4.96
C THR A 73 12.28 -13.81 -6.26
N LYS A 74 11.54 -12.70 -6.25
CA LYS A 74 11.43 -11.79 -7.39
C LYS A 74 12.62 -10.86 -7.50
N ALA A 75 12.91 -10.44 -8.73
CA ALA A 75 13.92 -9.43 -8.98
C ALA A 75 13.57 -8.10 -8.30
N HIS A 76 14.59 -7.36 -7.83
CA HIS A 76 14.41 -6.07 -7.15
C HIS A 76 13.48 -5.12 -7.90
N GLU A 77 13.71 -4.91 -9.21
CA GLU A 77 12.86 -4.04 -10.04
C GLU A 77 11.39 -4.48 -10.07
N GLN A 78 11.12 -5.79 -10.07
CA GLN A 78 9.76 -6.31 -10.03
C GLN A 78 9.08 -6.01 -8.69
N ARG A 79 9.83 -6.13 -7.60
CA ARG A 79 9.33 -5.81 -6.26
C ARG A 79 9.07 -4.32 -6.10
N VAL A 80 9.94 -3.46 -6.63
CA VAL A 80 9.74 -2.00 -6.65
C VAL A 80 8.50 -1.63 -7.46
N ASN A 81 8.33 -2.21 -8.65
CA ASN A 81 7.15 -1.96 -9.48
C ASN A 81 5.87 -2.41 -8.78
N ALA A 82 5.87 -3.62 -8.21
CA ALA A 82 4.75 -4.15 -7.46
C ALA A 82 4.40 -3.26 -6.24
N PHE A 83 5.41 -2.78 -5.52
CA PHE A 83 5.23 -1.81 -4.45
C PHE A 83 4.51 -0.56 -4.95
N ASN A 84 5.01 0.06 -6.02
CA ASN A 84 4.45 1.31 -6.55
C ASN A 84 3.00 1.12 -7.00
N THR A 85 2.68 -0.02 -7.63
CA THR A 85 1.30 -0.32 -8.03
C THR A 85 0.39 -0.51 -6.82
N ALA A 86 0.80 -1.31 -5.83
CA ALA A 86 0.03 -1.50 -4.60
C ALA A 86 -0.21 -0.16 -3.87
N PHE A 87 0.85 0.64 -3.74
CA PHE A 87 0.79 1.95 -3.08
C PHE A 87 -0.14 2.92 -3.82
N GLY A 88 -0.08 2.94 -5.15
CA GLY A 88 -0.99 3.73 -5.99
C GLY A 88 -2.45 3.34 -5.78
N LEU A 89 -2.75 2.05 -5.80
CA LEU A 89 -4.10 1.52 -5.57
C LEU A 89 -4.62 1.87 -4.16
N LEU A 90 -3.77 1.78 -3.13
CA LEU A 90 -4.11 2.19 -1.76
C LEU A 90 -4.48 3.67 -1.70
N LYS A 91 -3.64 4.54 -2.27
CA LYS A 91 -3.87 5.98 -2.30
C LYS A 91 -5.14 6.35 -3.06
N THR A 92 -5.33 5.79 -4.25
CA THR A 92 -6.56 5.98 -5.03
C THR A 92 -7.79 5.51 -4.27
N GLY A 93 -7.71 4.33 -3.65
CA GLY A 93 -8.81 3.77 -2.89
C GLY A 93 -9.18 4.55 -1.63
N LEU A 94 -8.23 5.28 -1.04
CA LEU A 94 -8.46 6.17 0.10
C LEU A 94 -8.83 7.60 -0.31
N GLY A 95 -8.89 7.90 -1.61
CA GLY A 95 -9.09 9.27 -2.10
C GLY A 95 -7.91 10.21 -1.80
N ILE A 96 -6.76 9.64 -1.43
CA ILE A 96 -5.53 10.38 -1.14
C ILE A 96 -4.82 10.61 -2.47
N VAL A 97 -5.14 11.71 -3.14
CA VAL A 97 -4.49 12.12 -4.38
C VAL A 97 -3.58 13.31 -4.10
N LEU A 98 -2.30 13.16 -4.42
CA LEU A 98 -1.35 14.25 -4.65
C LEU A 98 -0.90 14.16 -6.11
#